data_AF-A0A0B1SAT7-F1
#
_entry.id   AF-A0A0B1SAT7-F1
#
_cell.length_a   1.000
_cell.length_b   1.000
_cell.length_c   1.000
_cell.angle_alpha   90.00
_cell.angle_beta   90.00
_cell.angle_gamma   90.00
#
_symmetry.space_group_name_H-M   'P 1'
#
loop_
_entity.id
_entity.type
_entity.pdbx_description
1 polymer ?
#
loop_
_entity_poly.entity_id
_entity_poly.type
_entity_poly.pdbx_seq_one_letter_code
_entity_poly.pdbx_strand_id
1 'polypeptide(L)'
;MGYECRQQFNGSIRMCSVGCIHNGQHYKVGDQWPDGEFLYYCKSNGGRCRKVCIGCQHRNKRLYDGDRYNEGGSVYQCEIRPDSFGHKPVACLSKELDGSTVERVIGCRWYLQTPESKIEQTCELDGTKTAVKTVGCIYRHNGFDTIFLNPGSYTIWNVPLSRKALGLACRQTPDGAKLEKFDVTQLHMYTQGLTY
;
A
#
# COMPACT_ATOMS: atom_id res chain seq x y z
N MET A 1 -27.98 -27.11 5.51
CA MET A 1 -28.67 -25.89 5.99
C MET A 1 -29.70 -26.31 7.02
N GLY A 2 -29.95 -25.53 8.07
CA GLY A 2 -31.04 -25.81 9.02
C GLY A 2 -32.37 -25.26 8.49
N TYR A 3 -33.43 -26.06 8.49
CA TYR A 3 -34.75 -25.67 8.01
C TYR A 3 -35.81 -25.82 9.11
N GLU A 4 -36.76 -24.91 9.12
CA GLU A 4 -37.95 -24.95 9.97
C GLU A 4 -39.18 -24.70 9.10
N CYS A 5 -40.26 -25.44 9.33
CA CYS A 5 -41.54 -25.21 8.69
C CYS A 5 -42.27 -24.07 9.42
N ARG A 6 -42.65 -23.01 8.71
CA ARG A 6 -43.46 -21.92 9.26
C ARG A 6 -44.78 -21.78 8.49
N GLN A 7 -45.87 -21.67 9.23
CA GLN A 7 -47.19 -21.41 8.66
C GLN A 7 -47.32 -19.91 8.33
N GLN A 8 -47.74 -19.59 7.11
CA GLN A 8 -48.02 -18.23 6.67
C GLN A 8 -49.46 -17.82 7.01
N PHE A 9 -49.73 -16.51 6.95
CA PHE A 9 -51.07 -15.94 7.20
C PHE A 9 -52.18 -16.51 6.30
N ASN A 10 -51.84 -17.01 5.10
CA ASN A 10 -52.77 -17.64 4.18
C ASN A 10 -52.97 -19.16 4.43
N GLY A 11 -52.44 -19.69 5.54
CA GLY A 11 -52.54 -21.12 5.89
C GLY A 11 -51.52 -22.03 5.19
N SER A 12 -50.72 -21.53 4.24
CA SER A 12 -49.67 -22.33 3.59
C SER A 12 -48.46 -22.55 4.50
N ILE A 13 -47.85 -23.73 4.46
CA ILE A 13 -46.61 -24.04 5.16
C ILE A 13 -45.43 -23.76 4.23
N ARG A 14 -44.49 -22.92 4.67
CA ARG A 14 -43.26 -22.63 3.95
C ARG A 14 -42.06 -23.13 4.73
N MET A 15 -41.18 -23.85 4.05
CA MET A 15 -39.88 -24.22 4.57
C MET A 15 -38.97 -22.98 4.59
N CYS A 16 -38.59 -22.54 5.77
CA CYS A 16 -37.72 -21.39 6.01
C CYS A 16 -36.36 -21.88 6.50
N SER A 17 -35.28 -21.36 5.92
CA SER A 17 -33.95 -21.57 6.47
C SER A 17 -33.81 -20.74 7.75
N VAL A 18 -33.36 -21.37 8.82
CA VAL A 18 -33.22 -20.74 10.17
C VAL A 18 -31.78 -20.40 10.54
N GLY A 19 -30.85 -20.70 9.64
CA GLY A 19 -29.44 -20.45 9.87
C GLY A 19 -28.56 -20.91 8.72
N CYS A 20 -27.31 -20.48 8.78
CA CYS A 20 -26.26 -20.81 7.82
C CYS A 20 -25.47 -22.01 8.34
N ILE A 21 -24.91 -22.81 7.42
CA ILE A 21 -23.97 -23.87 7.77
C ILE A 21 -22.65 -23.59 7.07
N HIS A 22 -21.56 -23.64 7.81
CA HIS A 22 -20.20 -23.51 7.29
C HIS A 22 -19.30 -24.53 7.97
N ASN A 23 -18.55 -25.33 7.21
CA ASN A 23 -17.69 -26.41 7.71
C ASN A 23 -18.36 -27.33 8.76
N GLY A 24 -19.63 -27.67 8.56
CA GLY A 24 -20.41 -28.51 9.47
C GLY A 24 -20.93 -27.79 10.73
N GLN A 25 -20.52 -26.55 10.98
CA GLN A 25 -21.01 -25.75 12.11
C GLN A 25 -22.26 -24.95 11.71
N HIS A 26 -23.23 -24.89 12.63
CA HIS A 26 -24.49 -24.16 12.47
C HIS A 26 -24.38 -22.75 13.06
N TYR A 27 -24.78 -21.76 12.27
CA TYR A 27 -24.82 -20.35 12.65
C TYR A 27 -26.26 -19.84 12.55
N LYS A 28 -26.74 -19.17 13.60
CA LYS A 28 -28.06 -18.54 13.62
C LYS A 28 -28.07 -17.33 12.70
N VAL A 29 -29.26 -16.95 12.25
CA VAL A 29 -29.44 -15.64 11.59
C VAL A 29 -28.96 -14.54 12.53
N GLY A 30 -28.12 -13.64 12.01
CA GLY A 30 -27.48 -12.61 12.84
C GLY A 30 -26.06 -12.93 13.27
N ASP A 31 -25.67 -14.20 13.27
CA ASP A 31 -24.33 -14.59 13.69
C ASP A 31 -23.27 -14.13 12.68
N GLN A 32 -22.12 -13.75 13.22
CA GLN A 32 -20.92 -13.44 12.48
C GLN A 32 -19.80 -14.40 12.87
N TRP A 33 -19.05 -14.87 11.89
CA TRP A 33 -17.91 -15.73 12.15
C TRP A 33 -16.76 -15.44 11.18
N PRO A 34 -15.52 -15.57 11.67
CA PRO A 34 -14.35 -15.51 10.80
C PRO A 34 -14.17 -16.84 10.06
N ASP A 35 -13.67 -16.76 8.84
CA ASP A 35 -13.33 -17.91 8.01
C ASP A 35 -12.14 -17.50 7.13
N GLY A 36 -10.95 -17.99 7.49
CA GLY A 36 -9.69 -17.53 6.92
C GLY A 36 -9.46 -16.04 7.16
N GLU A 37 -9.23 -15.30 6.08
CA GLU A 37 -8.97 -13.86 6.11
C GLU A 37 -10.23 -12.99 6.03
N PHE A 38 -11.42 -13.59 6.13
CA PHE A 38 -12.70 -12.90 5.90
C PHE A 38 -13.69 -13.07 7.05
N LEU A 39 -14.60 -12.10 7.15
CA LEU A 39 -15.69 -12.09 8.11
C LEU A 39 -17.01 -12.33 7.39
N TYR A 40 -17.73 -13.37 7.82
CA TYR A 40 -19.02 -13.73 7.26
C TYR A 40 -20.16 -13.45 8.22
N TYR A 41 -21.34 -13.25 7.65
CA TYR A 41 -22.58 -13.03 8.36
C TYR A 41 -23.68 -13.92 7.78
N CYS A 42 -24.53 -14.44 8.67
CA CYS A 42 -25.71 -15.17 8.25
C CYS A 42 -26.89 -14.23 8.03
N LYS A 43 -27.12 -13.86 6.77
CA LYS A 43 -28.22 -12.97 6.37
C LYS A 43 -29.48 -13.76 6.04
N SER A 44 -30.60 -13.39 6.64
CA SER A 44 -31.92 -13.86 6.21
C SER A 44 -32.47 -12.94 5.11
N ASN A 45 -32.96 -13.54 4.02
CA ASN A 45 -33.67 -12.83 2.95
C ASN A 45 -34.93 -13.61 2.58
N GLY A 46 -36.08 -13.12 3.05
CA GLY A 46 -37.40 -13.65 2.69
C GLY A 46 -37.58 -15.15 2.91
N GLY A 47 -37.03 -15.72 3.99
CA GLY A 47 -37.13 -17.14 4.33
C GLY A 47 -35.97 -18.04 3.87
N ARG A 48 -34.94 -17.46 3.22
CA ARG A 48 -33.67 -18.16 2.93
C ARG A 48 -32.53 -17.49 3.69
N CYS A 49 -31.64 -18.30 4.27
CA CYS A 49 -30.40 -17.79 4.86
C CYS A 49 -29.26 -17.91 3.87
N ARG A 50 -28.41 -16.90 3.80
CA ARG A 50 -27.22 -16.87 2.95
C ARG A 50 -26.01 -16.44 3.76
N LYS A 51 -24.90 -17.18 3.57
CA LYS A 51 -23.55 -16.74 3.97
C LYS A 51 -23.16 -15.57 3.08
N VAL A 52 -22.94 -14.41 3.68
CA VAL A 52 -22.47 -13.20 2.98
C VAL A 52 -21.16 -12.74 3.60
N CYS A 53 -20.18 -12.42 2.77
CA CYS A 53 -18.96 -11.75 3.24
C CYS A 53 -19.34 -10.31 3.58
N ILE A 54 -18.98 -9.86 4.77
CA ILE A 54 -19.30 -8.50 5.26
C ILE A 54 -18.06 -7.72 5.68
N GLY A 55 -16.90 -8.36 5.61
CA GLY A 55 -15.65 -7.76 6.06
C GLY A 55 -14.48 -8.69 5.87
N CYS A 56 -13.32 -8.19 6.27
CA CYS A 56 -12.05 -8.88 6.25
C CYS A 56 -11.57 -9.09 7.69
N GLN A 57 -10.54 -9.92 7.83
CA GLN A 57 -9.86 -10.14 9.09
C GLN A 57 -8.36 -10.04 8.89
N HIS A 58 -7.71 -9.28 9.78
CA HIS A 58 -6.26 -9.17 9.80
C HIS A 58 -5.77 -9.14 11.26
N ARG A 59 -4.85 -10.03 11.64
CA ARG A 59 -4.27 -10.14 13.00
C ARG A 59 -5.32 -10.08 14.13
N ASN A 60 -6.37 -10.88 14.01
CA ASN A 60 -7.53 -10.94 14.94
C ASN A 60 -8.38 -9.66 15.03
N LYS A 61 -8.13 -8.66 14.19
CA LYS A 61 -9.00 -7.49 14.04
C LYS A 61 -9.99 -7.74 12.90
N ARG A 62 -11.27 -7.47 13.17
CA ARG A 62 -12.32 -7.41 12.15
C ARG A 62 -12.26 -6.06 11.46
N LEU A 63 -12.30 -6.08 10.13
CA LEU A 63 -12.28 -4.90 9.27
C LEU A 63 -13.56 -4.93 8.42
N TYR A 64 -14.26 -3.81 8.36
CA TYR A 64 -15.41 -3.63 7.46
C TYR A 64 -14.98 -2.94 6.17
N ASP A 65 -15.89 -2.84 5.20
CA ASP A 65 -15.60 -2.19 3.92
C ASP A 65 -15.04 -0.78 4.13
N GLY A 66 -13.89 -0.50 3.52
CA GLY A 66 -13.18 0.78 3.66
C GLY A 66 -12.18 0.85 4.81
N ASP A 67 -12.22 -0.06 5.79
CA ASP A 67 -11.25 -0.08 6.87
C ASP A 67 -9.85 -0.42 6.34
N ARG A 68 -8.84 0.25 6.90
CA ARG A 68 -7.44 0.13 6.48
C ARG A 68 -6.53 -0.45 7.54
N TYR A 69 -5.44 -1.07 7.08
CA TYR A 69 -4.35 -1.50 7.93
C TYR A 69 -3.01 -1.45 7.18
N ASN A 70 -1.94 -1.42 7.95
CA ASN A 70 -0.58 -1.27 7.46
C ASN A 70 0.20 -2.57 7.66
N GLU A 71 0.87 -3.04 6.63
CA GLU A 71 1.74 -4.22 6.72
C GLU A 71 2.88 -4.16 5.71
N GLY A 72 4.12 -4.31 6.18
CA GLY A 72 5.31 -4.42 5.32
C GLY A 72 5.52 -3.22 4.39
N GLY A 73 5.22 -1.99 4.84
CA GLY A 73 5.35 -0.77 4.04
C GLY A 73 4.19 -0.52 3.06
N SER A 74 3.21 -1.42 3.00
CA SER A 74 1.97 -1.25 2.23
C SER A 74 0.80 -0.90 3.13
N VAL A 75 -0.15 -0.18 2.57
CA VAL A 75 -1.47 0.08 3.15
C VAL A 75 -2.49 -0.73 2.38
N TYR A 76 -3.25 -1.55 3.11
CA TYR A 76 -4.33 -2.35 2.57
C TYR A 76 -5.66 -1.81 3.04
N GLN A 77 -6.68 -1.97 2.22
CA GLN A 77 -8.06 -1.66 2.53
C GLN A 77 -8.90 -2.93 2.38
N CYS A 78 -9.77 -3.19 3.34
CA CYS A 78 -10.80 -4.20 3.17
C CYS A 78 -11.82 -3.69 2.13
N GLU A 79 -12.02 -4.46 1.07
CA GLU A 79 -13.02 -4.17 0.05
C GLU A 79 -14.08 -5.26 0.03
N ILE A 80 -15.34 -4.86 0.15
CA ILE A 80 -16.52 -5.74 0.06
C ILE A 80 -17.42 -5.24 -1.07
N ARG A 81 -17.57 -6.05 -2.11
CA ARG A 81 -18.47 -5.82 -3.26
C ARG A 81 -19.44 -7.01 -3.39
N PRO A 82 -20.52 -6.88 -4.17
CA PRO A 82 -21.48 -7.97 -4.37
C PRO A 82 -20.89 -9.24 -5.01
N ASP A 83 -19.87 -9.06 -5.85
CA ASP A 83 -19.24 -10.09 -6.69
C ASP A 83 -17.79 -10.41 -6.29
N SER A 84 -17.14 -9.51 -5.55
CA SER A 84 -15.75 -9.64 -5.14
C SER A 84 -15.51 -9.09 -3.74
N PHE A 85 -14.52 -9.63 -3.05
CA PHE A 85 -14.05 -9.10 -1.77
C PHE A 85 -12.57 -9.44 -1.58
N GLY A 86 -11.85 -8.64 -0.80
CA GLY A 86 -10.43 -8.86 -0.62
C GLY A 86 -9.74 -7.79 0.21
N HIS A 87 -8.50 -8.09 0.60
CA HIS A 87 -7.55 -7.10 1.10
C HIS A 87 -6.85 -6.45 -0.09
N LYS A 88 -7.25 -5.23 -0.45
CA LYS A 88 -6.66 -4.54 -1.60
C LYS A 88 -5.52 -3.62 -1.18
N PRO A 89 -4.34 -3.70 -1.82
CA PRO A 89 -3.32 -2.67 -1.66
C PRO A 89 -3.81 -1.34 -2.23
N VAL A 90 -3.69 -0.25 -1.47
CA VAL A 90 -4.21 1.08 -1.86
C VAL A 90 -3.18 2.20 -1.78
N ALA A 91 -2.13 2.05 -0.97
CA ALA A 91 -1.11 3.08 -0.79
C ALA A 91 0.20 2.49 -0.25
N CYS A 92 1.29 3.23 -0.41
CA CYS A 92 2.58 2.98 0.23
C CYS A 92 2.70 3.80 1.51
N LEU A 93 3.52 3.34 2.45
CA LEU A 93 4.00 4.16 3.55
C LEU A 93 5.34 4.80 3.15
N SER A 94 5.32 6.11 2.88
CA SER A 94 6.54 6.89 2.61
C SER A 94 7.09 7.46 3.90
N LYS A 95 8.42 7.45 4.05
CA LYS A 95 9.12 8.11 5.15
C LYS A 95 9.57 9.49 4.71
N GLU A 96 9.21 10.50 5.49
CA GLU A 96 9.59 11.88 5.26
C GLU A 96 10.97 12.18 5.87
N LEU A 97 11.52 13.36 5.56
CA LEU A 97 12.85 13.77 6.02
C LEU A 97 12.94 13.93 7.55
N ASP A 98 11.82 14.22 8.21
CA ASP A 98 11.70 14.30 9.67
C ASP A 98 11.51 12.91 10.34
N GLY A 99 11.46 11.85 9.54
CA GLY A 99 11.23 10.48 9.99
C GLY A 99 9.76 10.10 10.18
N SER A 100 8.82 11.04 9.99
CA SER A 100 7.39 10.73 9.98
C SER A 100 7.02 9.85 8.79
N THR A 101 5.89 9.14 8.88
CA THR A 101 5.38 8.30 7.80
C THR A 101 4.07 8.84 7.26
N VAL A 102 3.94 8.88 5.94
CA VAL A 102 2.77 9.38 5.23
C VAL A 102 2.25 8.32 4.28
N GLU A 103 0.93 8.16 4.21
CA GLU A 103 0.30 7.30 3.20
C GLU A 103 0.33 8.00 1.83
N ARG A 104 0.89 7.34 0.82
CA ARG A 104 0.95 7.82 -0.57
C ARG A 104 0.17 6.87 -1.45
N VAL A 105 -0.90 7.35 -2.07
CA VAL A 105 -1.74 6.55 -2.98
C VAL A 105 -0.91 6.04 -4.16
N ILE A 106 -1.21 4.83 -4.63
CA ILE A 106 -0.56 4.21 -5.80
C ILE A 106 -0.63 5.17 -7.00
N GLY A 107 0.51 5.36 -7.68
CA GLY A 107 0.68 6.26 -8.82
C GLY A 107 0.99 7.70 -8.45
N CYS A 108 0.87 8.11 -7.18
CA CYS A 108 1.31 9.43 -6.77
C CYS A 108 2.82 9.57 -6.87
N ARG A 109 3.28 10.77 -7.25
CA ARG A 109 4.69 11.18 -7.21
C ARG A 109 4.87 12.32 -6.22
N TRP A 110 6.00 12.34 -5.53
CA TRP A 110 6.33 13.38 -4.56
C TRP A 110 7.85 13.59 -4.47
N TYR A 111 8.25 14.64 -3.78
CA TYR A 111 9.64 14.99 -3.56
C TYR A 111 9.97 15.03 -2.07
N LEU A 112 11.06 14.36 -1.67
CA LEU A 112 11.75 14.64 -0.41
C LEU A 112 12.77 15.75 -0.67
N GLN A 113 12.53 16.94 -0.13
CA GLN A 113 13.26 18.16 -0.52
C GLN A 113 14.08 18.76 0.62
N THR A 114 15.35 19.04 0.32
CA THR A 114 16.23 19.92 1.09
C THR A 114 16.55 21.19 0.28
N PRO A 115 17.27 22.17 0.84
CA PRO A 115 17.75 23.31 0.06
C PRO A 115 18.63 22.90 -1.14
N GLU A 116 19.41 21.82 -1.01
CA GLU A 116 20.40 21.39 -2.01
C GLU A 116 19.96 20.20 -2.86
N SER A 117 18.84 19.54 -2.51
CA SER A 117 18.42 18.31 -3.21
C SER A 117 16.91 18.12 -3.23
N LYS A 118 16.41 17.39 -4.22
CA LYS A 118 15.11 16.70 -4.19
C LYS A 118 15.32 15.24 -4.53
N ILE A 119 14.60 14.36 -3.84
CA ILE A 119 14.52 12.94 -4.20
C ILE A 119 13.10 12.71 -4.68
N GLU A 120 12.93 12.45 -5.97
CA GLU A 120 11.63 12.14 -6.56
C GLU A 120 11.31 10.66 -6.29
N GLN A 121 10.14 10.42 -5.73
CA GLN A 121 9.65 9.09 -5.40
C GLN A 121 8.23 8.90 -5.91
N THR A 122 7.85 7.63 -6.09
CA THR A 122 6.50 7.22 -6.47
C THR A 122 6.07 5.97 -5.72
N CYS A 123 4.77 5.79 -5.55
CA CYS A 123 4.20 4.56 -5.01
C CYS A 123 3.74 3.68 -6.17
N GLU A 124 4.26 2.46 -6.25
CA GLU A 124 3.91 1.51 -7.30
C GLU A 124 3.33 0.22 -6.71
N LEU A 125 2.47 -0.43 -7.49
CA LEU A 125 2.02 -1.79 -7.21
C LEU A 125 3.12 -2.76 -7.64
N ASP A 126 3.56 -3.60 -6.71
CA ASP A 126 4.54 -4.68 -6.94
C ASP A 126 3.88 -6.01 -6.60
N GLY A 127 3.27 -6.62 -7.62
CA GLY A 127 2.43 -7.80 -7.47
C GLY A 127 1.20 -7.53 -6.59
N THR A 128 1.16 -8.15 -5.41
CA THR A 128 0.06 -8.00 -4.44
C THR A 128 0.34 -6.97 -3.35
N LYS A 129 1.50 -6.29 -3.39
CA LYS A 129 1.94 -5.30 -2.40
C LYS A 129 2.19 -3.96 -3.08
N THR A 130 2.48 -2.94 -2.30
CA THR A 130 2.94 -1.65 -2.81
C THR A 130 4.37 -1.36 -2.34
N ALA A 131 5.16 -0.71 -3.19
CA ALA A 131 6.52 -0.30 -2.85
C ALA A 131 6.73 1.17 -3.24
N VAL A 132 7.45 1.90 -2.38
CA VAL A 132 8.00 3.20 -2.74
C VAL A 132 9.20 2.95 -3.66
N LYS A 133 9.19 3.57 -4.84
CA LYS A 133 10.32 3.57 -5.76
C LYS A 133 10.87 4.97 -5.91
N THR A 134 12.19 5.08 -5.92
CA THR A 134 12.86 6.32 -6.30
C THR A 134 12.85 6.44 -7.82
N VAL A 135 12.38 7.58 -8.32
CA VAL A 135 12.44 7.95 -9.73
C VAL A 135 13.79 8.57 -10.06
N GLY A 136 14.30 9.46 -9.20
CA GLY A 136 15.63 10.04 -9.36
C GLY A 136 16.02 11.01 -8.25
N CYS A 137 17.30 11.39 -8.27
CA CYS A 137 17.85 12.43 -7.41
C CYS A 137 18.09 13.70 -8.21
N ILE A 138 17.66 14.83 -7.67
CA ILE A 138 17.77 16.14 -8.30
C ILE A 138 18.69 17.01 -7.43
N TYR A 139 19.81 17.44 -7.97
CA TYR A 139 20.68 18.43 -7.35
C TYR A 139 20.14 19.84 -7.59
N ARG A 140 20.12 20.65 -6.54
CA ARG A 140 19.72 22.05 -6.60
C ARG A 140 20.91 22.96 -6.37
N HIS A 141 21.11 23.89 -7.30
CA HIS A 141 22.12 24.93 -7.20
C HIS A 141 21.45 26.30 -7.25
N ASN A 142 21.73 27.17 -6.27
CA ASN A 142 21.13 28.50 -6.14
C ASN A 142 19.59 28.49 -6.18
N GLY A 143 18.96 27.45 -5.63
CA GLY A 143 17.50 27.30 -5.59
C GLY A 143 16.87 26.68 -6.83
N PHE A 144 17.63 26.41 -7.88
CA PHE A 144 17.13 25.83 -9.13
C PHE A 144 17.49 24.35 -9.26
N ASP A 145 16.56 23.56 -9.78
CA ASP A 145 16.80 22.16 -10.13
C ASP A 145 17.78 22.12 -11.31
N THR A 146 18.99 21.59 -11.08
CA THR A 146 20.13 21.78 -11.99
C THR A 146 20.55 20.49 -12.67
N ILE A 147 20.61 19.38 -11.92
CA ILE A 147 21.04 18.07 -12.43
C ILE A 147 20.07 17.01 -11.92
N PHE A 148 19.61 16.15 -12.83
CA PHE A 148 18.85 14.95 -12.51
C PHE A 148 19.75 13.72 -12.67
N LEU A 149 19.68 12.79 -11.73
CA LEU A 149 20.39 11.52 -11.74
C LEU A 149 19.42 10.37 -11.53
N ASN A 150 19.61 9.31 -12.32
CA ASN A 150 18.91 8.06 -12.10
C ASN A 150 19.43 7.38 -10.82
N PRO A 151 18.61 6.61 -10.10
CA PRO A 151 19.07 5.82 -8.97
C PRO A 151 20.19 4.86 -9.40
N GLY A 152 21.30 4.85 -8.66
CA GLY A 152 22.48 4.06 -8.98
C GLY A 152 23.46 4.74 -9.93
N SER A 153 23.23 6.00 -10.32
CA SER A 153 24.13 6.75 -11.20
C SER A 153 24.89 7.87 -10.49
N TYR A 154 25.97 8.34 -11.11
CA TYR A 154 26.73 9.51 -10.68
C TYR A 154 27.12 10.37 -11.87
N THR A 155 27.44 11.64 -11.65
CA THR A 155 27.99 12.51 -12.69
C THR A 155 29.00 13.49 -12.10
N ILE A 156 29.80 14.10 -12.97
CA ILE A 156 30.68 15.22 -12.62
C ILE A 156 30.12 16.47 -13.29
N TRP A 157 29.73 17.43 -12.48
CA TRP A 157 29.19 18.70 -12.95
C TRP A 157 30.24 19.82 -12.83
N ASN A 158 30.54 20.47 -13.94
CA ASN A 158 31.40 21.65 -13.95
C ASN A 158 30.58 22.88 -13.58
N VAL A 159 30.79 23.39 -12.36
CA VAL A 159 30.02 24.51 -11.83
C VAL A 159 30.30 25.76 -12.68
N PRO A 160 29.28 26.37 -13.30
CA PRO A 160 29.45 27.56 -14.11
C PRO A 160 30.16 28.67 -13.32
N LEU A 161 31.10 29.35 -13.95
CA LEU A 161 31.85 30.51 -13.41
C LEU A 161 32.76 30.21 -12.20
N SER A 162 32.74 29.00 -11.62
CA SER A 162 33.51 28.67 -10.41
C SER A 162 34.88 28.03 -10.70
N ARG A 163 35.13 27.56 -11.94
CA ARG A 163 36.26 26.67 -12.29
C ARG A 163 36.40 25.42 -11.41
N LYS A 164 35.35 25.07 -10.66
CA LYS A 164 35.28 23.89 -9.79
C LYS A 164 34.44 22.82 -10.47
N ALA A 165 34.91 21.59 -10.42
CA ALA A 165 34.13 20.41 -10.75
C ALA A 165 33.57 19.81 -9.46
N LEU A 166 32.32 19.34 -9.52
CA LEU A 166 31.60 18.76 -8.39
C LEU A 166 31.10 17.37 -8.75
N GLY A 167 31.38 16.39 -7.91
CA GLY A 167 30.80 15.06 -8.03
C GLY A 167 29.41 15.00 -7.39
N LEU A 168 28.47 14.36 -8.10
CA LEU A 168 27.11 14.10 -7.62
C LEU A 168 26.80 12.61 -7.82
N ALA A 169 26.30 11.94 -6.79
CA ALA A 169 25.92 10.52 -6.84
C ALA A 169 24.50 10.32 -6.30
N CYS A 170 23.66 9.60 -7.02
CA CYS A 170 22.34 9.17 -6.57
C CYS A 170 22.44 7.72 -6.07
N ARG A 171 22.78 7.56 -4.79
CA ARG A 171 23.02 6.25 -4.19
C ARG A 171 21.71 5.64 -3.70
N GLN A 172 21.44 4.39 -4.10
CA GLN A 172 20.30 3.64 -3.59
C GLN A 172 20.49 3.29 -2.10
N THR A 173 19.41 3.37 -1.34
CA THR A 173 19.35 3.05 0.09
C THR A 173 18.14 2.15 0.36
N PRO A 174 18.05 1.48 1.53
CA PRO A 174 16.85 0.71 1.89
C PRO A 174 15.56 1.54 1.89
N ASP A 175 15.66 2.83 2.19
CA ASP A 175 14.54 3.78 2.25
C ASP A 175 14.34 4.55 0.91
N GLY A 176 15.04 4.17 -0.17
CA GLY A 176 14.93 4.79 -1.50
C GLY A 176 16.27 5.16 -2.11
N ALA A 177 16.58 6.47 -2.18
CA ALA A 177 17.90 6.94 -2.59
C ALA A 177 18.30 8.22 -1.87
N LYS A 178 19.59 8.51 -1.92
CA LYS A 178 20.20 9.71 -1.36
C LYS A 178 21.10 10.35 -2.40
N LEU A 179 20.97 11.67 -2.54
CA LEU A 179 21.92 12.46 -3.30
C LEU A 179 23.15 12.76 -2.43
N GLU A 180 24.32 12.35 -2.90
CA GLU A 180 25.60 12.62 -2.26
C GLU A 180 26.42 13.56 -3.14
N LYS A 181 26.99 14.58 -2.49
CA LYS A 181 27.86 15.58 -3.11
C LYS A 181 29.29 15.31 -2.64
N PHE A 182 30.24 15.26 -3.57
CA PHE A 182 31.63 14.94 -3.26
C PHE A 182 32.62 15.76 -4.09
N ASP A 183 33.85 15.90 -3.59
CA ASP A 183 34.95 16.47 -4.35
C ASP A 183 35.48 15.46 -5.36
N VAL A 184 35.83 15.89 -6.57
CA VAL A 184 36.29 14.99 -7.65
C VAL A 184 37.56 14.22 -7.28
N THR A 185 38.37 14.73 -6.33
CA THR A 185 39.51 13.99 -5.76
C THR A 185 39.10 12.70 -5.05
N GLN A 186 37.86 12.59 -4.57
CA GLN A 186 37.31 11.43 -3.87
C GLN A 186 36.46 10.53 -4.78
N LEU A 187 36.55 10.69 -6.10
CA LEU A 187 35.69 10.01 -7.07
C LEU A 187 35.63 8.49 -6.85
N HIS A 188 36.77 7.82 -6.69
CA HIS A 188 36.81 6.37 -6.52
C HIS A 188 35.96 5.87 -5.33
N MET A 189 35.92 6.62 -4.23
CA MET A 189 35.17 6.26 -3.03
C MET A 189 33.66 6.41 -3.25
N TYR A 190 33.23 7.51 -3.87
CA TYR A 190 31.82 7.85 -3.99
C TYR A 190 31.13 7.21 -5.19
N THR A 191 31.88 6.68 -6.16
CA THR A 191 31.33 6.09 -7.39
C THR A 191 31.39 4.57 -7.43
N GLN A 192 31.88 3.93 -6.37
CA GLN A 192 31.96 2.48 -6.29
C GLN A 192 30.56 1.85 -6.43
N GLY A 193 30.40 1.03 -7.47
CA GLY A 193 29.15 0.35 -7.81
C GLY A 193 28.10 1.23 -8.50
N LEU A 194 28.45 2.47 -8.88
CA LEU A 194 27.57 3.39 -9.59
C LEU A 194 27.93 3.47 -11.08
N THR A 195 26.94 3.77 -11.91
CA THR A 195 27.12 4.02 -13.34
C THR A 195 27.29 5.51 -13.62
N TYR A 196 28.18 5.89 -14.52
CA TYR A 196 28.27 7.27 -14.99
C TYR A 196 27.08 7.62 -15.90
#